data_AF-A0A926E417-F1
#
_entry.id   AF-A0A926E417-F1
#
_cell.length_a   1.000
_cell.length_b   1.000
_cell.length_c   1.000
_cell.angle_alpha   90.00
_cell.angle_beta   90.00
_cell.angle_gamma   90.00
#
_symmetry.space_group_name_H-M   'P 1'
#
loop_
_entity.id
_entity.type
_entity.pdbx_description
1 polymer ?
#
loop_
_entity_poly.entity_id
_entity_poly.type
_entity_poly.pdbx_seq_one_letter_code
_entity_poly.pdbx_strand_id
1 'polypeptide(L)'
;MKYTDEQKEHIRHCFDYYCKKTIRYQAINLYRESAKYAERNVSYEEILNEYFSECGECDTYPILQYHFEAFGYKFSVNDYKLGNALSQLPKKKRDIILMYYFANFKLTEIARMLGKPHQSISYIHPNIKKIA
;
A
#
# COMPACT_ATOMS: atom_id res chain seq x y z
N MET A 1 -42.39 50.63 23.12
CA MET A 1 -43.28 49.45 23.24
C MET A 1 -42.41 48.26 23.64
N LYS A 2 -42.64 47.64 24.80
CA LYS A 2 -41.87 46.46 25.24
C LYS A 2 -42.70 45.21 24.93
N TYR A 3 -42.08 44.21 24.28
CA TYR A 3 -42.71 42.93 24.01
C TYR A 3 -43.06 42.20 25.32
N THR A 4 -44.21 41.54 25.35
CA THR A 4 -44.57 40.59 26.43
C THR A 4 -43.70 39.35 26.35
N ASP A 5 -43.57 38.62 27.46
CA ASP A 5 -42.68 37.45 27.52
C ASP A 5 -43.16 36.32 26.60
N GLU A 6 -44.47 36.16 26.42
CA GLU A 6 -45.06 35.24 25.43
C GLU A 6 -44.64 35.58 23.99
N GLN A 7 -44.60 36.86 23.64
CA GLN A 7 -44.17 37.30 22.31
C GLN A 7 -42.68 37.02 22.09
N LYS A 8 -41.85 37.22 23.12
CA LYS A 8 -40.42 36.90 23.06
C LYS A 8 -40.19 35.40 22.88
N GLU A 9 -40.97 34.56 23.54
CA GLU A 9 -40.85 33.10 23.43
C GLU A 9 -41.32 32.59 22.06
N HIS A 10 -42.42 33.13 21.54
CA HIS A 10 -42.87 32.83 20.18
C HIS A 10 -41.80 33.20 19.13
N ILE A 11 -41.19 34.39 19.24
CA ILE A 11 -40.09 34.82 18.35
C ILE A 11 -38.91 33.84 18.45
N ARG A 12 -38.56 33.39 19.66
CA ARG A 12 -37.48 32.42 19.89
C ARG A 12 -37.78 31.08 19.20
N HIS A 13 -38.98 30.55 19.35
CA HIS A 13 -39.38 29.29 18.70
C HIS A 13 -39.43 29.41 17.17
N CYS A 14 -39.93 30.52 16.63
CA CYS A 14 -39.93 30.75 15.18
C CYS A 14 -38.51 30.80 14.62
N PHE A 15 -37.59 31.46 15.33
CA PHE A 15 -36.19 31.53 14.92
C PHE A 15 -35.51 30.15 14.98
N ASP A 16 -35.70 29.40 16.07
CA ASP A 16 -35.17 28.04 16.22
C ASP A 16 -35.69 27.11 15.12
N TYR A 17 -36.99 27.14 14.84
CA TYR A 17 -37.59 26.40 13.74
C TYR A 17 -36.99 26.81 12.39
N TYR A 18 -36.83 28.10 12.14
CA TYR A 18 -36.24 28.61 10.91
C TYR A 18 -34.80 28.12 10.71
N CYS A 19 -33.96 28.19 11.75
CA CYS A 19 -32.58 27.70 11.70
C CYS A 19 -32.53 26.19 11.42
N LYS A 20 -33.30 25.40 12.16
CA LYS A 20 -33.38 23.93 11.97
C LYS A 20 -33.86 23.57 10.58
N LYS A 21 -34.90 24.25 10.09
CA LYS A 21 -35.44 24.07 8.74
C LYS A 21 -34.38 24.38 7.69
N THR A 22 -33.72 25.52 7.81
CA THR A 22 -32.71 25.98 6.87
C THR A 22 -31.55 24.98 6.79
N ILE A 23 -30.99 24.57 7.93
CA ILE A 23 -29.88 23.58 7.96
C ILE A 23 -30.31 22.27 7.30
N ARG A 24 -31.52 21.77 7.59
CA ARG A 24 -32.03 20.53 6.99
C ARG A 24 -32.14 20.63 5.48
N TYR A 25 -32.71 21.72 4.95
CA TYR A 25 -32.85 21.89 3.51
C TYR A 25 -31.50 22.11 2.82
N GLN A 26 -30.56 22.80 3.46
CA GLN A 26 -29.21 22.95 2.92
C GLN A 26 -28.50 21.59 2.84
N ALA A 27 -28.60 20.76 3.89
CA ALA A 27 -28.06 19.41 3.85
C ALA A 27 -28.68 18.58 2.71
N ILE A 28 -30.01 18.61 2.56
CA ILE A 28 -30.70 17.92 1.46
C ILE A 28 -30.23 18.41 0.08
N ASN A 29 -30.06 19.72 -0.08
CA ASN A 29 -29.59 20.29 -1.34
C ASN A 29 -28.16 19.84 -1.65
N LEU A 30 -27.25 19.89 -0.68
CA LEU A 30 -25.88 19.42 -0.84
C LEU A 30 -25.83 17.94 -1.27
N TYR A 31 -26.62 17.08 -0.62
CA TYR A 31 -26.69 15.65 -1.01
C TYR A 31 -27.24 15.44 -2.42
N ARG A 32 -28.23 16.23 -2.83
CA ARG A 32 -28.78 16.16 -4.20
C ARG A 32 -27.76 16.64 -5.23
N GLU A 33 -27.00 17.67 -4.89
CA GLU A 33 -25.97 18.21 -5.76
C GLU A 33 -24.82 17.23 -5.91
N SER A 34 -24.34 16.64 -4.79
CA SER A 34 -23.29 15.62 -4.82
C SER A 34 -23.71 14.39 -5.63
N ALA A 35 -24.97 13.95 -5.53
CA ALA A 35 -25.48 12.85 -6.34
C ALA A 35 -25.47 13.19 -7.84
N LYS A 36 -25.92 14.39 -8.23
CA LYS A 36 -25.86 14.85 -9.63
C LYS A 36 -24.42 14.97 -10.13
N TYR A 37 -23.48 15.40 -9.29
CA TYR A 37 -22.06 15.46 -9.64
C TYR A 37 -21.50 14.06 -9.90
N ALA A 38 -21.81 13.09 -9.05
CA ALA A 38 -21.38 11.70 -9.20
C ALA A 38 -21.98 11.00 -10.44
N GLU A 39 -23.21 11.35 -10.84
CA GLU A 39 -23.81 10.83 -12.08
C GLU A 39 -23.12 11.33 -13.35
N ARG A 40 -22.51 12.52 -13.31
CA ARG A 40 -21.97 13.22 -14.50
C ARG A 40 -20.45 13.19 -14.59
N ASN A 41 -19.76 12.95 -13.49
CA ASN A 41 -18.31 13.05 -13.41
C ASN A 41 -17.74 11.79 -12.76
N VAL A 42 -16.58 11.38 -13.26
CA VAL A 42 -15.74 10.38 -12.61
C VAL A 42 -14.95 11.10 -11.51
N SER A 43 -14.77 10.45 -10.37
CA SER A 43 -13.98 11.04 -9.29
C SER A 43 -12.50 11.14 -9.69
N TYR A 44 -11.79 12.11 -9.14
CA TYR A 44 -10.35 12.22 -9.36
C TYR A 44 -9.61 10.94 -8.93
N GLU A 45 -10.06 10.31 -7.84
CA GLU A 45 -9.48 9.06 -7.34
C GLU A 45 -9.67 7.90 -8.32
N GLU A 46 -10.85 7.77 -8.91
CA GLU A 46 -11.10 6.76 -9.96
C GLU A 46 -10.23 6.99 -11.18
N ILE A 47 -10.13 8.24 -11.66
CA ILE A 47 -9.24 8.59 -12.79
C ILE A 47 -7.79 8.28 -12.44
N LEU A 48 -7.36 8.57 -11.22
CA LEU A 48 -5.99 8.33 -10.77
C LEU A 48 -5.71 6.83 -10.64
N ASN A 49 -6.66 6.05 -10.13
CA ASN A 49 -6.56 4.60 -10.03
C ASN A 49 -6.54 3.94 -11.41
N GLU A 50 -7.37 4.40 -12.34
CA GLU A 50 -7.36 3.97 -13.73
C GLU A 50 -6.02 4.32 -14.37
N TYR A 51 -5.55 5.56 -14.21
CA TYR A 51 -4.25 6.01 -14.71
C TYR A 51 -3.09 5.21 -14.12
N PHE A 52 -3.08 4.89 -12.83
CA PHE A 52 -2.04 4.05 -12.22
C PHE A 52 -2.14 2.58 -12.61
N SER A 53 -3.34 2.09 -12.93
CA SER A 53 -3.54 0.74 -13.46
C SER A 53 -3.09 0.66 -14.92
N GLU A 54 -3.26 1.74 -15.69
CA GLU A 54 -2.84 1.85 -17.09
C GLU A 54 -1.39 2.28 -17.26
N CYS A 55 -0.81 2.99 -16.28
CA CYS A 55 0.63 3.17 -16.15
C CYS A 55 1.24 1.78 -15.91
N GLY A 56 1.52 1.10 -17.01
CA GLY A 56 2.27 -0.15 -17.02
C GLY A 56 3.57 -0.02 -16.23
N GLU A 57 4.11 -1.17 -15.86
CA GLU A 57 5.37 -1.31 -15.13
C GLU A 57 6.38 -0.25 -15.60
N CYS A 58 6.91 0.54 -14.65
CA CYS A 58 7.96 1.52 -14.95
C CYS A 58 9.04 0.86 -15.81
N ASP A 59 9.53 1.58 -16.83
CA ASP A 59 10.53 1.07 -17.78
C ASP A 59 11.65 0.34 -17.03
N THR A 60 11.62 -0.99 -17.11
CA THR A 60 12.54 -1.83 -16.37
C THR A 60 13.78 -2.03 -17.22
N TYR A 61 14.77 -1.17 -17.04
CA TYR A 61 16.04 -1.26 -17.76
C TYR A 61 16.96 -2.31 -17.13
N PRO A 62 17.39 -3.36 -17.87
CA PRO A 62 18.28 -4.40 -17.33
C PRO A 62 19.60 -3.90 -16.74
N ILE A 63 20.09 -2.74 -17.20
CA ILE A 63 21.31 -2.09 -16.70
C ILE A 63 21.16 -1.50 -15.29
N LEU A 64 19.92 -1.21 -14.87
CA LEU A 64 19.61 -0.66 -13.55
C LEU A 64 19.33 -1.77 -12.52
N GLN A 65 19.31 -3.02 -12.94
CA GLN A 65 19.06 -4.17 -12.08
C GLN A 65 20.36 -4.73 -11.49
N TYR A 66 20.24 -5.29 -10.29
CA TYR A 66 21.30 -6.09 -9.70
C TYR A 66 21.17 -7.54 -10.18
N HIS A 67 22.26 -8.10 -10.72
CA HIS A 67 22.31 -9.48 -11.19
C HIS A 67 23.18 -10.32 -10.27
N PHE A 68 22.64 -11.45 -9.83
CA PHE A 68 23.35 -12.42 -9.00
C PHE A 68 23.28 -13.82 -9.61
N GLU A 69 24.31 -14.61 -9.34
CA GLU A 69 24.34 -16.03 -9.68
C GLU A 69 24.67 -16.86 -8.43
N ALA A 70 23.87 -17.89 -8.19
CA ALA A 70 24.05 -18.82 -7.09
C ALA A 70 23.64 -20.24 -7.54
N PHE A 71 24.51 -21.22 -7.33
CA PHE A 71 24.30 -22.63 -7.70
C PHE A 71 23.83 -22.85 -9.17
N GLY A 72 24.27 -22.00 -10.10
CA GLY A 72 23.88 -22.05 -11.52
C GLY A 72 22.55 -21.37 -11.85
N TYR A 73 21.85 -20.82 -10.85
CA TYR A 73 20.64 -20.01 -11.05
C TYR A 73 20.99 -18.53 -11.11
N LYS A 74 20.31 -17.81 -12.00
CA LYS A 74 20.45 -16.36 -12.19
C LYS A 74 19.26 -15.64 -11.55
N PHE A 75 19.56 -14.55 -10.85
CA PHE A 75 18.58 -13.71 -10.15
C PHE A 75 18.74 -12.26 -10.59
N SER A 76 17.63 -11.60 -10.91
CA SER A 76 17.56 -10.16 -11.11
C SER A 76 16.78 -9.50 -9.98
N VAL A 77 17.31 -8.39 -9.45
CA VAL A 77 16.68 -7.60 -8.40
C VAL A 77 16.56 -6.16 -8.87
N ASN A 78 15.31 -5.69 -9.01
CA ASN A 78 14.99 -4.33 -9.46
C ASN A 78 15.11 -3.30 -8.34
N ASP A 79 14.78 -3.69 -7.09
CA ASP A 79 14.84 -2.78 -5.95
C ASP A 79 16.30 -2.44 -5.61
N TYR A 80 16.64 -1.16 -5.73
CA TYR A 80 17.99 -0.65 -5.47
C TYR A 80 18.47 -0.94 -4.03
N LYS A 81 17.61 -0.75 -3.03
CA LYS A 81 17.99 -0.94 -1.62
C LYS A 81 18.23 -2.42 -1.33
N LEU A 82 17.37 -3.29 -1.85
CA LEU A 82 17.51 -4.73 -1.70
C LEU A 82 18.75 -5.26 -2.44
N GLY A 83 18.94 -4.85 -3.70
CA GLY A 83 20.10 -5.23 -4.50
C GLY A 83 21.42 -4.79 -3.87
N ASN A 84 21.50 -3.56 -3.37
CA ASN A 84 22.67 -3.05 -2.66
C ASN A 84 22.92 -3.79 -1.33
N ALA A 85 21.88 -4.10 -0.56
CA ALA A 85 22.04 -4.89 0.66
C ALA A 85 22.57 -6.30 0.36
N LEU A 86 22.06 -6.95 -0.69
CA LEU A 86 22.50 -8.27 -1.12
C LEU A 86 23.95 -8.27 -1.65
N SER A 87 24.40 -7.19 -2.30
CA SER A 87 25.77 -7.08 -2.81
C SER A 87 26.82 -6.94 -1.70
N GLN A 88 26.44 -6.34 -0.56
CA GLN A 88 27.31 -6.17 0.61
C GLN A 88 27.42 -7.44 1.47
N LEU A 89 26.54 -8.42 1.28
CA LEU A 89 26.58 -9.67 2.04
C LEU A 89 27.70 -10.60 1.56
N PRO A 90 28.33 -11.37 2.48
CA PRO A 90 29.23 -12.43 2.09
C PRO A 90 28.57 -13.42 1.13
N LYS A 91 29.27 -13.81 0.06
CA LYS A 91 28.76 -14.67 -1.03
C LYS A 91 27.96 -15.87 -0.52
N LYS A 92 28.48 -16.60 0.47
CA LYS A 92 27.80 -17.76 1.06
C LYS A 92 26.42 -17.42 1.65
N LYS A 93 26.30 -16.32 2.39
CA LYS A 93 25.03 -15.89 3.00
C LYS A 93 24.06 -15.42 1.94
N ARG A 94 24.55 -14.60 1.00
CA ARG A 94 23.77 -14.09 -0.13
C ARG A 94 23.19 -15.23 -0.96
N ASP A 95 24.01 -16.21 -1.34
CA ASP A 95 23.59 -17.32 -2.20
C ASP A 95 22.53 -18.20 -1.51
N ILE A 96 22.65 -18.39 -0.18
CA ILE A 96 21.63 -19.12 0.61
C ILE A 96 20.32 -18.32 0.68
N ILE A 97 20.37 -17.00 0.86
CA ILE A 97 19.18 -16.12 0.86
C ILE A 97 18.50 -16.15 -0.52
N LEU A 98 19.27 -16.03 -1.60
CA LEU A 98 18.74 -16.11 -2.97
C LEU A 98 18.05 -17.45 -3.22
N MET A 99 18.71 -18.57 -2.87
CA MET A 99 18.10 -19.90 -3.03
C MET A 99 16.81 -20.06 -2.23
N TYR A 100 16.80 -19.59 -0.97
CA TYR A 100 15.67 -19.81 -0.08
C TYR A 100 14.48 -18.92 -0.40
N TYR A 101 14.70 -17.61 -0.60
CA TYR A 101 13.62 -16.63 -0.80
C TYR A 101 13.20 -16.47 -2.26
N PHE A 102 14.15 -16.50 -3.19
CA PHE A 102 13.86 -16.22 -4.61
C PHE A 102 13.62 -17.51 -5.40
N ALA A 103 14.35 -18.58 -5.11
CA ALA A 103 14.18 -19.87 -5.79
C ALA A 103 13.36 -20.90 -4.99
N ASN A 104 12.82 -20.55 -3.83
CA ASN A 104 11.96 -21.39 -2.98
C ASN A 104 12.57 -22.75 -2.56
N PHE A 105 13.89 -22.87 -2.50
CA PHE A 105 14.55 -24.09 -2.01
C PHE A 105 14.45 -24.20 -0.49
N LYS A 106 14.32 -25.42 0.03
CA LYS A 106 14.41 -25.68 1.47
C LYS A 106 15.87 -25.63 1.92
N LEU A 107 16.11 -25.21 3.16
CA LEU A 107 17.46 -25.23 3.75
C LEU A 107 18.11 -26.62 3.67
N THR A 108 17.34 -27.70 3.83
CA THR A 108 17.87 -29.07 3.70
C THR A 108 18.41 -29.37 2.30
N GLU A 109 17.78 -28.84 1.25
CA GLU A 109 18.21 -28.99 -0.14
C GLU A 109 19.46 -28.13 -0.42
N ILE A 110 19.46 -26.89 0.06
CA ILE A 110 20.61 -25.97 -0.05
C ILE A 110 21.83 -26.53 0.70
N ALA A 111 21.63 -27.09 1.89
CA ALA A 111 22.69 -27.73 2.67
C ALA A 111 23.31 -28.91 1.91
N ARG A 112 22.46 -29.71 1.25
CA ARG A 112 22.89 -30.82 0.40
C ARG A 112 23.70 -30.34 -0.80
N MET A 113 23.27 -29.27 -1.47
CA MET A 113 24.03 -28.64 -2.56
C MET A 113 25.40 -28.13 -2.10
N LEU A 114 25.51 -27.65 -0.86
CA LEU A 114 26.77 -27.21 -0.26
C LEU A 114 27.65 -28.36 0.27
N GLY A 115 27.17 -29.60 0.28
CA GLY A 115 27.86 -30.73 0.91
C GLY A 115 28.02 -30.53 2.42
N LYS A 116 27.08 -29.84 3.08
CA LYS A 116 27.16 -29.51 4.51
C LYS A 116 25.92 -30.01 5.26
N PRO A 117 26.03 -30.30 6.56
CA PRO A 117 24.86 -30.63 7.37
C PRO A 117 23.95 -29.39 7.51
N HIS A 118 22.63 -29.61 7.58
CA HIS A 118 21.62 -28.54 7.72
C HIS A 118 21.93 -27.54 8.85
N GLN A 119 22.44 -28.03 9.98
CA GLN A 119 22.80 -27.24 11.16
C GLN A 119 23.84 -26.15 10.85
N SER A 120 24.69 -26.37 9.83
CA SER A 120 25.74 -25.42 9.45
C SER A 120 25.24 -24.22 8.63
N ILE A 121 23.96 -24.18 8.28
CA ILE A 121 23.33 -23.06 7.57
C ILE A 121 22.07 -22.55 8.26
N SER A 122 21.59 -23.23 9.30
CA SER A 122 20.39 -22.83 10.05
C SER A 122 20.53 -21.47 10.73
N TYR A 123 21.75 -21.02 11.03
CA TYR A 123 22.01 -19.68 11.60
C TYR A 123 21.68 -18.53 10.64
N ILE A 124 21.39 -18.80 9.36
CA ILE A 124 20.93 -17.80 8.39
C ILE A 124 19.41 -17.59 8.53
N HIS A 125 18.71 -18.57 9.10
CA HIS A 125 17.27 -18.59 9.30
C HIS A 125 16.67 -17.82 10.50
N PRO A 126 17.39 -17.28 11.52
CA PRO A 126 16.71 -17.05 12.81
C PRO A 126 15.58 -16.03 12.84
N ASN A 127 15.46 -15.06 11.91
CA ASN A 127 14.50 -13.96 12.08
C ASN A 127 14.04 -13.25 10.79
N ILE A 128 13.72 -13.98 9.72
CA ILE A 128 13.04 -13.37 8.57
C ILE A 128 11.69 -14.05 8.43
N LYS A 129 10.71 -13.54 9.18
CA LYS A 129 9.30 -13.95 9.11
C LYS A 129 8.88 -13.89 7.64
N LYS A 130 8.35 -15.00 7.12
CA LYS A 130 7.56 -14.97 5.88
C LYS A 130 6.49 -13.90 6.10
N ILE A 131 6.61 -12.79 5.39
CA ILE A 131 5.50 -11.85 5.22
C ILE A 131 4.55 -12.63 4.31
N ALA A 132 3.55 -13.25 4.94
CA ALA A 132 2.37 -13.77 4.27
C ALA A 132 1.36 -12.64 4.13
#